data_AF-A0A961QKU7-F1
#
_entry.id   AF-A0A961QKU7-F1
#
_cell.length_a   1.000
_cell.length_b   1.000
_cell.length_c   1.000
_cell.angle_alpha   90.00
_cell.angle_beta   90.00
_cell.angle_gamma   90.00
#
_symmetry.space_group_name_H-M   'P 1'
#
loop_
_entity.id
_entity.type
_entity.pdbx_description
1 polymer ?
#
loop_
_entity_poly.entity_id
_entity_poly.type
_entity_poly.pdbx_seq_one_letter_code
_entity_poly.pdbx_strand_id
1 'polypeptide(L)'
;MKLEQANALLDRNPHPFEDGWQRLDDGTGVVAARTEMPGCSGAMVDWWFSHVHTTEQYKQWHPEEHIWSDWKGPRDTGEYIGGTHLVHERLGTPQVVKLKIQFRDPAAILDTGRFAQAGVSTAIYGRGGPLGVPLWSGHVLHLVHDHAGGCTMRSRFWLGDVSPRIPLLTGLIRRETCSDAALAGLHRHCRTEMAILASFLPDLYRQHQTSGGREHARETF
;
A
#
# COMPACT_ATOMS: atom_id res chain seq x y z
N MET A 1 4.66 -8.24 15.28
CA MET A 1 4.34 -6.86 15.69
C MET A 1 2.86 -6.62 15.42
N LYS A 2 2.09 -6.30 16.45
CA LYS A 2 0.66 -5.97 16.34
C LYS A 2 0.47 -4.54 15.81
N LEU A 3 -0.75 -4.18 15.41
CA LEU A 3 -1.04 -2.87 14.82
C LEU A 3 -0.77 -1.73 15.79
N GLU A 4 -1.14 -1.89 17.07
CA GLU A 4 -0.91 -0.92 18.14
C GLU A 4 0.58 -0.65 18.40
N GLN A 5 1.46 -1.50 17.87
CA GLN A 5 2.91 -1.37 17.93
C GLN A 5 3.49 -0.76 16.65
N ALA A 6 2.68 -0.28 15.70
CA ALA A 6 3.14 0.27 14.42
C ALA A 6 4.19 1.38 14.57
N ASN A 7 4.14 2.14 15.67
CA ASN A 7 5.14 3.14 16.02
C ASN A 7 6.57 2.61 16.20
N ALA A 8 6.76 1.31 16.41
CA ALA A 8 8.09 0.67 16.42
C ALA A 8 8.73 0.66 15.02
N LEU A 9 7.95 0.83 13.94
CA LEU A 9 8.49 0.98 12.59
C LEU A 9 9.18 2.34 12.39
N LEU A 10 8.92 3.33 13.24
CA LEU A 10 9.60 4.62 13.17
C LEU A 10 11.04 4.56 13.70
N ASP A 11 11.45 3.43 14.29
CA ASP A 11 12.83 3.22 14.68
C ASP A 11 13.69 3.02 13.42
N ARG A 12 14.80 3.76 13.36
CA ARG A 12 15.70 3.79 12.19
C ARG A 12 16.46 2.49 11.97
N ASN A 13 16.64 1.70 13.03
CA ASN A 13 17.29 0.41 12.94
C ASN A 13 16.34 -0.62 12.29
N PRO A 14 16.86 -1.53 11.45
CA PRO A 14 16.04 -2.61 10.90
C PRO A 14 15.33 -3.38 12.01
N HIS A 15 14.02 -3.57 11.87
CA HIS A 15 13.26 -4.39 12.78
C HIS A 15 13.66 -5.88 12.58
N PRO A 16 13.61 -6.74 13.61
CA PRO A 16 13.91 -8.18 13.44
C PRO A 16 13.05 -8.90 12.39
N PHE A 17 11.92 -8.31 12.01
CA PHE A 17 10.99 -8.82 11.02
C PHE A 17 10.69 -7.73 9.99
N GLU A 18 11.56 -7.62 8.99
CA GLU A 18 11.42 -6.71 7.84
C GLU A 18 10.80 -7.35 6.61
N ASP A 19 10.84 -8.69 6.53
CA ASP A 19 10.53 -9.42 5.31
C ASP A 19 10.05 -10.84 5.65
N GLY A 20 8.91 -11.22 5.09
CA GLY A 20 8.26 -12.51 5.32
C GLY A 20 6.84 -12.37 5.86
N TRP A 21 6.30 -13.45 6.41
CA TRP A 21 4.95 -13.48 6.96
C TRP A 21 4.88 -14.39 8.19
N GLN A 22 3.91 -14.14 9.06
CA GLN A 22 3.65 -14.93 10.26
C GLN A 22 2.19 -14.81 10.71
N ARG A 23 1.72 -15.77 11.51
CA ARG A 23 0.50 -15.62 12.32
C ARG A 23 0.89 -15.33 13.76
N LEU A 24 0.22 -14.36 14.36
CA LEU A 24 0.35 -14.08 15.79
C LEU A 24 -0.56 -15.02 16.61
N ASP A 25 -0.34 -15.08 17.92
CA ASP A 25 -1.08 -15.95 18.85
C ASP A 25 -2.60 -15.68 18.87
N ASP A 26 -3.01 -14.44 18.56
CA ASP A 26 -4.43 -14.06 18.44
C ASP A 26 -5.04 -14.34 17.06
N GLY A 27 -4.30 -15.06 16.21
CA GLY A 27 -4.70 -15.43 14.84
C GLY A 27 -4.58 -14.31 13.81
N THR A 28 -4.08 -13.13 14.18
CA THR A 28 -3.80 -12.04 13.23
C THR A 28 -2.69 -12.48 12.27
N GLY A 29 -2.96 -12.36 10.97
CA GLY A 29 -1.94 -12.54 9.94
C GLY A 29 -1.10 -11.28 9.80
N VAL A 30 0.23 -11.41 9.78
CA VAL A 30 1.13 -10.27 9.57
C VAL A 30 2.06 -10.57 8.40
N VAL A 31 2.12 -9.65 7.46
CA VAL A 31 3.07 -9.68 6.33
C VAL A 31 3.99 -8.48 6.43
N ALA A 32 5.28 -8.70 6.22
CA ALA A 32 6.30 -7.67 6.09
C ALA A 32 7.00 -7.84 4.75
N ALA A 33 7.16 -6.74 4.02
CA ALA A 33 8.00 -6.72 2.83
C ALA A 33 8.89 -5.49 2.87
N ARG A 34 10.20 -5.70 2.74
CA ARG A 34 11.17 -4.63 2.56
C ARG A 34 11.59 -4.63 1.10
N THR A 35 11.32 -3.52 0.41
CA THR A 35 11.66 -3.36 -1.00
C THR A 35 12.56 -2.15 -1.16
N GLU A 36 13.76 -2.37 -1.71
CA GLU A 36 14.61 -1.28 -2.18
C GLU A 36 14.09 -0.80 -3.54
N MET A 37 13.94 0.51 -3.71
CA MET A 37 13.41 1.15 -4.92
C MET A 37 14.47 2.10 -5.49
N PRO A 38 15.44 1.58 -6.29
CA PRO A 38 16.52 2.39 -6.84
C PRO A 38 16.01 3.57 -7.67
N GLY A 39 16.59 4.75 -7.47
CA GLY A 39 16.22 5.98 -8.18
C GLY A 39 14.85 6.57 -7.82
N CYS A 40 14.07 5.90 -6.96
CA CYS A 40 12.79 6.41 -6.47
C CYS A 40 12.96 7.33 -5.25
N SER A 41 11.93 8.10 -4.91
CA SER A 41 11.86 8.87 -3.66
C SER A 41 10.47 8.78 -3.04
N GLY A 42 10.34 9.17 -1.78
CA GLY A 42 9.05 9.25 -1.11
C GLY A 42 8.04 10.13 -1.84
N ALA A 43 8.49 11.25 -2.42
CA ALA A 43 7.63 12.12 -3.22
C ALA A 43 7.10 11.44 -4.49
N MET A 44 7.92 10.60 -5.15
CA MET A 44 7.47 9.83 -6.31
C MET A 44 6.44 8.77 -5.92
N VAL A 45 6.66 8.08 -4.80
CA VAL A 45 5.74 7.08 -4.28
C VAL A 45 4.42 7.74 -3.89
N ASP A 46 4.45 8.83 -3.13
CA ASP A 46 3.25 9.56 -2.72
C ASP A 46 2.45 10.04 -3.94
N TRP A 47 3.13 10.61 -4.93
CA TRP A 47 2.53 10.99 -6.20
C TRP A 47 1.87 9.81 -6.92
N TRP A 48 2.51 8.62 -6.96
CA TRP A 48 1.94 7.45 -7.61
C TRP A 48 0.55 7.09 -7.06
N PHE A 49 0.39 7.12 -5.72
CA PHE A 49 -0.89 6.83 -5.07
C PHE A 49 -1.95 7.92 -5.32
N SER A 50 -1.53 9.16 -5.63
CA SER A 50 -2.43 10.21 -6.11
C SER A 50 -2.75 10.12 -7.61
N HIS A 51 -1.93 9.40 -8.38
CA HIS A 51 -1.98 9.36 -9.85
C HIS A 51 -2.74 8.14 -10.39
N VAL A 52 -2.67 6.99 -9.71
CA VAL A 52 -3.25 5.73 -10.17
C VAL A 52 -4.79 5.75 -10.08
N HIS A 53 -5.44 5.86 -11.23
CA HIS A 53 -6.89 5.97 -11.34
C HIS A 53 -7.51 5.13 -12.47
N THR A 54 -6.70 4.60 -13.40
CA THR A 54 -7.21 3.75 -14.49
C THR A 54 -6.75 2.31 -14.34
N THR A 55 -7.51 1.40 -14.96
CA THR A 55 -7.15 -0.02 -15.01
C THR A 55 -5.82 -0.24 -15.73
N GLU A 56 -5.49 0.57 -16.73
CA GLU A 56 -4.24 0.51 -17.49
C GLU A 56 -3.04 0.88 -16.61
N GLN A 57 -3.14 1.97 -15.84
CA GLN A 57 -2.11 2.36 -14.86
C GLN A 57 -1.95 1.27 -13.80
N TYR A 58 -3.07 0.75 -13.29
CA TYR A 58 -3.03 -0.31 -12.27
C TYR A 58 -2.38 -1.58 -12.81
N LYS A 59 -2.69 -1.99 -14.06
CA LYS A 59 -2.01 -3.09 -14.75
C LYS A 59 -0.51 -2.85 -14.93
N GLN A 60 -0.08 -1.63 -15.21
CA GLN A 60 1.35 -1.31 -15.32
C GLN A 60 2.10 -1.63 -14.00
N TRP A 61 1.45 -1.45 -12.85
CA TRP A 61 2.03 -1.72 -11.53
C TRP A 61 2.26 -3.21 -11.27
N HIS A 62 1.35 -4.07 -11.74
CA HIS A 62 1.54 -5.52 -11.72
C HIS A 62 0.82 -6.19 -12.90
N PRO A 63 1.49 -6.36 -14.06
CA PRO A 63 0.83 -6.79 -15.31
C PRO A 63 0.17 -8.17 -15.23
N GLU A 64 0.74 -9.05 -14.40
CA GLU A 64 0.20 -10.38 -14.19
C GLU A 64 -1.00 -10.39 -13.21
N GLU A 65 -0.95 -9.66 -12.10
CA GLU A 65 -1.92 -9.87 -11.01
C GLU A 65 -3.01 -8.80 -10.93
N HIS A 66 -2.78 -7.59 -11.44
CA HIS A 66 -3.79 -6.53 -11.48
C HIS A 66 -4.71 -6.68 -12.70
N ILE A 67 -6.02 -6.84 -12.46
CA ILE A 67 -6.97 -7.17 -13.52
C ILE A 67 -7.87 -5.97 -13.85
N TRP A 68 -8.35 -5.27 -12.83
CA TRP A 68 -9.26 -4.15 -12.97
C TRP A 68 -9.12 -3.22 -11.76
N SER A 69 -9.25 -1.93 -12.00
CA SER A 69 -9.40 -0.92 -10.95
C SER A 69 -10.44 0.14 -11.29
N ASP A 70 -10.98 0.72 -10.24
CA ASP A 70 -11.77 1.95 -10.24
C ASP A 70 -11.55 2.70 -8.91
N TRP A 71 -12.08 3.91 -8.81
CA TRP A 71 -11.84 4.80 -7.69
C TRP A 71 -13.11 5.47 -7.19
N LYS A 72 -13.26 5.58 -5.87
CA LYS A 72 -14.33 6.34 -5.22
C LYS A 72 -13.75 7.35 -4.23
N GLY A 73 -14.19 8.61 -4.29
CA GLY A 73 -13.76 9.67 -3.37
C GLY A 73 -12.98 10.77 -4.10
N PRO A 74 -12.10 11.52 -3.40
CA PRO A 74 -11.28 12.57 -4.00
C PRO A 74 -10.52 12.03 -5.22
N ARG A 75 -10.56 12.78 -6.33
CA ARG A 75 -9.94 12.44 -7.61
C ARG A 75 -9.45 13.72 -8.27
N ASP A 76 -8.30 13.65 -8.94
CA ASP A 76 -7.69 14.75 -9.70
C ASP A 76 -7.37 15.99 -8.83
N THR A 77 -7.35 15.85 -7.50
CA THR A 77 -6.97 16.91 -6.55
C THR A 77 -5.50 16.83 -6.13
N GLY A 78 -4.78 15.78 -6.55
CA GLY A 78 -3.47 15.42 -5.98
C GLY A 78 -3.55 14.78 -4.59
N GLU A 79 -4.76 14.59 -4.05
CA GLU A 79 -4.98 13.95 -2.75
C GLU A 79 -5.67 12.59 -2.94
N TYR A 80 -5.24 11.59 -2.18
CA TYR A 80 -5.86 10.26 -2.18
C TYR A 80 -6.44 9.86 -0.81
N ILE A 81 -6.12 10.58 0.27
CA ILE A 81 -6.66 10.30 1.62
C ILE A 81 -8.17 10.49 1.62
N GLY A 82 -8.90 9.52 2.17
CA GLY A 82 -10.36 9.44 2.10
C GLY A 82 -10.88 8.76 0.82
N GLY A 83 -10.05 8.67 -0.22
CA GLY A 83 -10.30 7.89 -1.43
C GLY A 83 -10.29 6.39 -1.18
N THR A 84 -11.00 5.65 -2.03
CA THR A 84 -11.12 4.20 -1.98
C THR A 84 -10.79 3.60 -3.35
N HIS A 85 -9.69 2.87 -3.40
CA HIS A 85 -9.30 2.06 -4.55
C HIS A 85 -10.13 0.78 -4.59
N LEU A 86 -10.83 0.55 -5.68
CA LEU A 86 -11.66 -0.61 -5.94
C LEU A 86 -10.91 -1.50 -6.91
N VAL A 87 -10.64 -2.76 -6.54
CA VAL A 87 -9.74 -3.60 -7.34
C VAL A 87 -10.25 -5.02 -7.50
N HIS A 88 -9.97 -5.59 -8.66
CA HIS A 88 -9.94 -7.03 -8.87
C HIS A 88 -8.50 -7.43 -9.15
N GLU A 89 -7.98 -8.34 -8.33
CA GLU A 89 -6.57 -8.72 -8.41
C GLU A 89 -6.35 -10.15 -7.93
N ARG A 90 -5.20 -10.68 -8.31
CA ARG A 90 -4.61 -11.85 -7.66
C ARG A 90 -3.64 -11.35 -6.59
N LEU A 91 -3.49 -12.09 -5.50
CA LEU A 91 -2.55 -11.76 -4.41
C LEU A 91 -1.55 -12.89 -4.23
N GLY A 92 -0.74 -13.15 -5.25
CA GLY A 92 0.22 -14.27 -5.26
C GLY A 92 -0.43 -15.65 -5.31
N THR A 93 -1.73 -15.74 -5.62
CA THR A 93 -2.49 -16.99 -5.77
C THR A 93 -3.33 -16.96 -7.05
N PRO A 94 -3.77 -18.11 -7.61
CA PRO A 94 -4.58 -18.13 -8.83
C PRO A 94 -5.98 -17.49 -8.66
N GLN A 95 -6.46 -17.35 -7.43
CA GLN A 95 -7.79 -16.83 -7.16
C GLN A 95 -7.82 -15.31 -7.34
N VAL A 96 -8.78 -14.82 -8.12
CA VAL A 96 -9.10 -13.39 -8.18
C VAL A 96 -9.92 -13.00 -6.97
N VAL A 97 -9.43 -12.04 -6.22
CA VAL A 97 -10.14 -11.40 -5.11
C VAL A 97 -10.67 -10.04 -5.54
N LYS A 98 -11.77 -9.61 -4.91
CA LYS A 98 -12.38 -8.30 -5.14
C LYS A 98 -12.27 -7.47 -3.87
N LEU A 99 -11.44 -6.45 -3.89
CA LEU A 99 -11.09 -5.67 -2.71
C LEU A 99 -11.45 -4.21 -2.88
N LYS A 100 -11.64 -3.56 -1.74
CA LYS A 100 -11.60 -2.12 -1.59
C LYS A 100 -10.51 -1.77 -0.60
N ILE A 101 -9.74 -0.73 -0.90
CA ILE A 101 -8.70 -0.18 -0.04
C ILE A 101 -9.01 1.29 0.14
N GLN A 102 -9.43 1.68 1.35
CA GLN A 102 -9.62 3.10 1.66
C GLN A 102 -8.35 3.66 2.28
N PHE A 103 -7.77 4.67 1.65
CA PHE A 103 -6.62 5.38 2.16
C PHE A 103 -7.02 6.33 3.28
N ARG A 104 -6.22 6.36 4.34
CA ARG A 104 -6.50 7.10 5.58
C ARG A 104 -5.25 7.82 6.04
N ASP A 105 -5.46 8.85 6.85
CA ASP A 105 -4.37 9.56 7.49
C ASP A 105 -3.49 8.59 8.32
N PRO A 106 -2.17 8.50 8.07
CA PRO A 106 -1.25 7.71 8.86
C PRO A 106 -1.26 8.05 10.36
N ALA A 107 -1.65 9.26 10.76
CA ALA A 107 -1.82 9.67 12.15
C ALA A 107 -2.82 8.80 12.92
N ALA A 108 -3.67 8.04 12.22
CA ALA A 108 -4.57 7.07 12.84
C ALA A 108 -3.84 5.88 13.50
N ILE A 109 -2.59 5.57 13.09
CA ILE A 109 -1.81 4.43 13.61
C ILE A 109 -0.35 4.75 13.92
N LEU A 110 0.16 5.92 13.50
CA LEU A 110 1.53 6.37 13.70
C LEU A 110 1.57 7.75 14.38
N ASP A 111 2.63 7.98 15.15
CA ASP A 111 3.00 9.30 15.65
C ASP A 111 3.75 10.06 14.55
N THR A 112 3.00 10.83 13.76
CA THR A 112 3.52 11.60 12.63
C THR A 112 4.48 12.71 13.05
N GLY A 113 4.42 13.16 14.32
CA GLY A 113 5.37 14.12 14.88
C GLY A 113 6.82 13.60 14.90
N ARG A 114 7.01 12.28 14.85
CA ARG A 114 8.33 11.63 14.80
C ARG A 114 8.89 11.44 13.39
N PHE A 115 8.13 11.71 12.32
CA PHE A 115 8.52 11.35 10.96
C PHE A 115 9.85 11.97 10.52
N ALA A 116 10.06 13.26 10.80
CA ALA A 116 11.30 13.95 10.47
C ALA A 116 12.52 13.31 11.18
N GLN A 117 12.40 13.00 12.46
CA GLN A 117 13.45 12.34 13.23
C GLN A 117 13.71 10.89 12.76
N ALA A 118 12.65 10.19 12.38
CA ALA A 118 12.70 8.83 11.85
C ALA A 118 13.22 8.77 10.40
N GLY A 119 13.24 9.90 9.69
CA GLY A 119 13.61 9.95 8.27
C GLY A 119 12.55 9.35 7.35
N VAL A 120 11.28 9.43 7.74
CA VAL A 120 10.15 9.00 6.92
C VAL A 120 9.87 10.08 5.87
N SER A 121 9.97 9.72 4.58
CA SER A 121 9.71 10.62 3.46
C SER A 121 8.24 10.61 3.02
N THR A 122 7.57 9.45 3.10
CA THR A 122 6.10 9.35 3.01
C THR A 122 5.59 8.09 3.74
N ALA A 123 4.30 8.10 4.09
CA ALA A 123 3.61 6.95 4.67
C ALA A 123 2.24 6.78 4.01
N ILE A 124 2.01 5.63 3.37
CA ILE A 124 0.73 5.28 2.75
C ILE A 124 0.01 4.31 3.70
N TYR A 125 -1.11 4.74 4.29
CA TYR A 125 -1.92 3.91 5.17
C TYR A 125 -3.31 3.67 4.60
N GLY A 126 -3.80 2.43 4.70
CA GLY A 126 -5.14 2.09 4.26
C GLY A 126 -5.79 0.94 5.01
N ARG A 127 -7.12 0.89 4.92
CA ARG A 127 -7.95 -0.24 5.37
C ARG A 127 -8.44 -1.02 4.16
N GLY A 128 -8.16 -2.33 4.15
CA GLY A 128 -8.60 -3.26 3.12
C GLY A 128 -9.82 -4.05 3.55
N GLY A 129 -10.67 -4.43 2.59
CA GLY A 129 -11.80 -5.31 2.80
C GLY A 129 -12.39 -5.83 1.50
N PRO A 130 -13.30 -6.82 1.53
CA PRO A 130 -14.05 -7.26 0.37
C PRO A 130 -14.89 -6.11 -0.22
N LEU A 131 -14.84 -5.94 -1.54
CA LEU A 131 -15.47 -4.83 -2.27
C LEU A 131 -16.97 -4.70 -1.95
N GLY A 132 -17.72 -5.81 -2.11
CA GLY A 132 -19.19 -5.85 -2.04
C GLY A 132 -19.79 -5.96 -0.65
N VAL A 133 -18.97 -5.95 0.41
CA VAL A 133 -19.46 -6.14 1.79
C VAL A 133 -19.04 -4.93 2.63
N PRO A 134 -19.92 -4.32 3.45
CA PRO A 134 -19.60 -3.13 4.25
C PRO A 134 -18.77 -3.48 5.49
N LEU A 135 -17.65 -4.19 5.30
CA LEU A 135 -16.69 -4.54 6.32
C LEU A 135 -15.27 -4.29 5.84
N TRP A 136 -14.38 -4.14 6.81
CA TRP A 136 -12.93 -4.14 6.67
C TRP A 136 -12.38 -5.46 7.21
N SER A 137 -11.25 -5.92 6.69
CA SER A 137 -10.60 -7.17 7.10
C SER A 137 -9.10 -7.04 7.37
N GLY A 138 -8.50 -5.88 7.12
CA GLY A 138 -7.09 -5.66 7.41
C GLY A 138 -6.61 -4.25 7.16
N HIS A 139 -5.32 -4.06 7.43
CA HIS A 139 -4.58 -2.81 7.27
C HIS A 139 -3.40 -3.01 6.34
N VAL A 140 -3.04 -1.96 5.61
CA VAL A 140 -1.80 -1.85 4.85
C VAL A 140 -1.09 -0.55 5.26
N LEU A 141 0.21 -0.63 5.46
CA LEU A 141 1.10 0.51 5.67
C LEU A 141 2.32 0.34 4.77
N HIS A 142 2.61 1.34 3.94
CA HIS A 142 3.90 1.49 3.26
C HIS A 142 4.64 2.67 3.88
N LEU A 143 5.77 2.40 4.55
CA LEU A 143 6.58 3.44 5.19
C LEU A 143 7.88 3.62 4.39
N VAL A 144 8.07 4.79 3.79
CA VAL A 144 9.15 5.06 2.84
C VAL A 144 10.24 5.91 3.49
N HIS A 145 11.50 5.54 3.23
CA HIS A 145 12.69 6.25 3.72
C HIS A 145 13.66 6.48 2.57
N ASP A 146 14.00 7.74 2.31
CA ASP A 146 14.89 8.10 1.21
C ASP A 146 16.36 7.93 1.60
N HIS A 147 17.20 7.57 0.63
CA HIS A 147 18.65 7.51 0.75
C HIS A 147 19.32 7.90 -0.58
N ALA A 148 20.65 7.99 -0.62
CA ALA A 148 21.37 8.54 -1.77
C ALA A 148 21.13 7.80 -3.11
N GLY A 149 20.69 6.54 -3.07
CA GLY A 149 20.50 5.70 -4.25
C GLY A 149 19.02 5.47 -4.63
N GLY A 150 18.08 6.02 -3.89
CA GLY A 150 16.65 5.76 -4.08
C GLY A 150 15.87 5.86 -2.75
N CYS A 151 14.90 4.98 -2.56
CA CYS A 151 14.24 4.84 -1.27
C CYS A 151 14.05 3.37 -0.88
N THR A 152 13.95 3.12 0.42
CA THR A 152 13.45 1.85 0.94
C THR A 152 11.98 2.01 1.29
N MET A 153 11.12 1.14 0.77
CA MET A 153 9.76 0.95 1.24
C MET A 153 9.67 -0.22 2.21
N ARG A 154 9.16 0.03 3.42
CA ARG A 154 8.84 -0.99 4.43
C ARG A 154 7.32 -1.16 4.49
N SER A 155 6.83 -2.23 3.88
CA SER A 155 5.42 -2.58 3.84
C SER A 155 5.05 -3.46 5.03
N ARG A 156 3.89 -3.18 5.66
CA ARG A 156 3.28 -4.01 6.69
C ARG A 156 1.80 -4.20 6.42
N PHE A 157 1.36 -5.45 6.55
CA PHE A 157 -0.04 -5.81 6.48
C PHE A 157 -0.46 -6.50 7.77
N TRP A 158 -1.60 -6.10 8.31
CA TRP A 158 -2.24 -6.77 9.44
C TRP A 158 -3.61 -7.25 9.00
N LEU A 159 -3.75 -8.57 8.84
CA LEU A 159 -4.95 -9.24 8.34
C LEU A 159 -5.74 -9.87 9.48
N GLY A 160 -7.07 -9.91 9.31
CA GLY A 160 -7.99 -10.48 10.28
C GLY A 160 -8.58 -9.45 11.25
N ASP A 161 -8.19 -8.18 11.19
CA ASP A 161 -8.87 -7.12 11.93
C ASP A 161 -10.21 -6.76 11.27
N VAL A 162 -11.24 -7.56 11.58
CA VAL A 162 -12.56 -7.43 10.96
C VAL A 162 -13.41 -6.38 11.68
N SER A 163 -13.94 -5.43 10.92
CA SER A 163 -14.82 -4.37 11.44
C SER A 163 -15.93 -4.01 10.45
N PRO A 164 -17.22 -3.99 10.85
CA PRO A 164 -17.72 -4.36 12.18
C PRO A 164 -17.59 -5.87 12.44
N ARG A 165 -17.45 -6.25 13.72
CA ARG A 165 -17.29 -7.65 14.10
C ARG A 165 -18.64 -8.38 14.04
N ILE A 166 -18.75 -9.31 13.09
CA ILE A 166 -19.88 -10.25 12.96
C ILE A 166 -19.32 -11.65 13.21
N PRO A 167 -19.62 -12.35 14.31
CA PRO A 167 -18.84 -13.51 14.78
C PRO A 167 -18.55 -14.59 13.73
N LEU A 168 -19.58 -15.10 13.06
CA LEU A 168 -19.43 -16.17 12.05
C LEU A 168 -18.64 -15.68 10.82
N LEU A 169 -18.99 -14.50 10.31
CA LEU A 169 -18.34 -13.90 9.15
C LEU A 169 -16.88 -13.53 9.45
N THR A 170 -16.61 -13.05 10.66
CA THR A 170 -15.27 -12.71 11.15
C THR A 170 -14.36 -13.93 11.19
N GLY A 171 -14.88 -15.06 11.70
CA GLY A 171 -14.16 -16.32 11.73
C GLY A 171 -13.81 -16.83 10.33
N LEU A 172 -14.75 -16.75 9.39
CA LEU A 172 -14.53 -17.16 8.01
C LEU A 172 -13.49 -16.28 7.31
N ILE A 173 -13.62 -14.96 7.40
CA ILE A 173 -12.68 -14.01 6.81
C ILE A 173 -11.27 -14.22 7.36
N ARG A 174 -11.12 -14.41 8.67
CA ARG A 174 -9.81 -14.71 9.28
C ARG A 174 -9.23 -16.00 8.74
N ARG A 175 -10.03 -17.07 8.64
CA ARG A 175 -9.57 -18.36 8.12
C ARG A 175 -9.05 -18.26 6.69
N GLU A 176 -9.72 -17.49 5.84
CA GLU A 176 -9.32 -17.30 4.44
C GLU A 176 -8.09 -16.38 4.32
N THR A 177 -8.19 -15.17 4.87
CA THR A 177 -7.17 -14.10 4.70
C THR A 177 -5.89 -14.35 5.49
N CYS A 178 -5.94 -15.13 6.58
CA CYS A 178 -4.77 -15.43 7.44
C CYS A 178 -4.24 -16.86 7.26
N SER A 179 -4.67 -17.57 6.20
CA SER A 179 -4.08 -18.85 5.82
C SER A 179 -2.62 -18.69 5.37
N ASP A 180 -1.79 -19.74 5.49
CA ASP A 180 -0.38 -19.68 5.06
C ASP A 180 -0.25 -19.33 3.58
N ALA A 181 -1.13 -19.89 2.75
CA ALA A 181 -1.17 -19.60 1.32
C ALA A 181 -1.50 -18.12 1.04
N ALA A 182 -2.47 -17.54 1.76
CA ALA A 182 -2.82 -16.13 1.60
C ALA A 182 -1.70 -15.20 2.07
N LEU A 183 -1.07 -15.50 3.21
CA LEU A 183 0.02 -14.70 3.75
C LEU A 183 1.29 -14.77 2.89
N ALA A 184 1.66 -15.96 2.45
CA ALA A 184 2.77 -16.16 1.52
C ALA A 184 2.49 -15.54 0.13
N GLY A 185 1.25 -15.62 -0.33
CA GLY A 185 0.79 -14.99 -1.57
C GLY A 185 0.93 -13.48 -1.51
N LEU A 186 0.35 -12.84 -0.49
CA LEU A 186 0.42 -11.39 -0.29
C LEU A 186 1.87 -10.90 -0.12
N HIS A 187 2.71 -11.66 0.56
CA HIS A 187 4.15 -11.35 0.66
C HIS A 187 4.83 -11.30 -0.71
N ARG A 188 4.62 -12.32 -1.55
CA ARG A 188 5.17 -12.34 -2.92
C ARG A 188 4.59 -11.24 -3.81
N HIS A 189 3.28 -11.02 -3.72
CA HIS A 189 2.58 -9.96 -4.45
C HIS A 189 3.20 -8.60 -4.14
N CYS A 190 3.28 -8.24 -2.86
CA CYS A 190 3.81 -6.93 -2.43
C CYS A 190 5.27 -6.72 -2.87
N ARG A 191 6.11 -7.77 -2.79
CA ARG A 191 7.49 -7.65 -3.26
C ARG A 191 7.57 -7.42 -4.77
N THR A 192 6.76 -8.14 -5.53
CA THR A 192 6.78 -8.07 -7.00
C THR A 192 6.23 -6.71 -7.47
N GLU A 193 5.06 -6.29 -6.99
CA GLU A 193 4.45 -5.02 -7.42
C GLU A 193 5.36 -3.81 -7.11
N MET A 194 6.02 -3.79 -5.94
CA MET A 194 6.86 -2.66 -5.54
C MET A 194 8.18 -2.64 -6.31
N ALA A 195 8.72 -3.82 -6.65
CA ALA A 195 9.89 -3.91 -7.53
C ALA A 195 9.56 -3.50 -8.98
N ILE A 196 8.38 -3.87 -9.48
CA ILE A 196 7.91 -3.42 -10.80
C ILE A 196 7.69 -1.90 -10.80
N LEU A 197 7.02 -1.35 -9.78
CA LEU A 197 6.83 0.09 -9.63
C LEU A 197 8.17 0.83 -9.65
N ALA A 198 9.15 0.34 -8.89
CA ALA A 198 10.48 0.94 -8.85
C ALA A 198 11.17 1.02 -10.22
N SER A 199 10.84 0.10 -11.15
CA SER A 199 11.47 0.04 -12.47
C SER A 199 11.04 1.15 -13.43
N PHE A 200 9.86 1.75 -13.23
CA PHE A 200 9.33 2.77 -14.14
C PHE A 200 8.93 4.09 -13.48
N LEU A 201 8.74 4.09 -12.15
CA LEU A 201 8.23 5.25 -11.41
C LEU A 201 9.09 6.52 -11.60
N PRO A 202 10.44 6.48 -11.57
CA PRO A 202 11.25 7.70 -11.73
C PRO A 202 11.06 8.37 -13.09
N ASP A 203 10.98 7.59 -14.16
CA ASP A 203 10.82 8.12 -15.52
C ASP A 203 9.39 8.63 -15.74
N LEU A 204 8.39 7.88 -15.25
CA LEU A 204 6.99 8.30 -15.32
C LEU A 204 6.76 9.63 -14.57
N TYR A 205 7.33 9.76 -13.36
CA TYR A 205 7.24 10.99 -12.58
C TYR A 205 7.93 12.19 -13.28
N ARG A 206 9.08 11.95 -13.92
CA ARG A 206 9.78 12.99 -14.70
C ARG A 206 8.94 13.47 -15.89
N GLN A 207 8.32 12.54 -16.62
CA GLN A 207 7.43 12.86 -17.75
C GLN A 207 6.25 13.72 -17.30
N HIS A 208 5.61 13.36 -16.19
CA HIS A 208 4.51 14.13 -15.59
C HIS A 208 4.93 15.58 -15.29
N GLN A 209 6.08 15.79 -14.64
CA GLN A 209 6.59 17.13 -14.34
C GLN A 209 6.86 17.97 -15.61
N THR A 210 7.41 17.35 -16.66
CA THR A 210 7.69 18.06 -17.91
C THR A 210 6.42 18.43 -18.69
N SER A 211 5.36 17.63 -18.59
CA SER A 211 4.08 17.89 -19.25
C SER A 211 3.26 18.94 -18.50
N GLY A 212 3.20 18.88 -17.16
CA GLY A 212 2.53 19.90 -16.34
C GLY A 212 3.16 21.29 -16.46
N GLY A 213 4.48 21.37 -16.62
CA GLY A 213 5.17 22.64 -16.91
C GLY A 213 4.85 23.24 -18.29
N ARG A 214 4.41 22.43 -19.26
CA ARG A 214 4.04 22.90 -20.62
C ARG A 214 2.59 23.38 -20.70
N GLU A 215 1.69 22.88 -19.87
CA GLU A 215 0.31 23.37 -19.76
C GLU A 215 0.27 24.76 -19.11
N HIS A 216 1.02 24.98 -18.02
CA HIS A 216 1.09 26.28 -17.37
C HIS A 216 1.71 27.38 -18.27
N ALA A 217 2.65 27.01 -19.15
CA ALA A 217 3.23 27.94 -20.12
C ALA A 217 2.29 28.30 -21.29
N ARG A 218 1.23 27.52 -21.53
CA ARG A 218 0.22 27.78 -22.58
C ARG A 218 -0.94 28.65 -22.11
N GLU A 219 -1.17 28.74 -20.81
CA GLU A 219 -2.19 29.62 -20.22
C GLU A 219 -1.68 31.05 -19.96
N THR A 220 -0.39 31.31 -20.17
CA THR A 220 0.26 32.62 -19.97
C THR A 220 0.53 33.40 -21.25
N PHE A 221 -0.13 33.09 -22.37
CA PHE A 221 -0.03 33.85 -23.63
C PHE A 221 -1.39 34.17 -24.22
#